data_AF-A0A521H3L5-F1
#
_entry.id   AF-A0A521H3L5-F1
#
_cell.length_a   1.000
_cell.length_b   1.000
_cell.length_c   1.000
_cell.angle_alpha   90.00
_cell.angle_beta   90.00
_cell.angle_gamma   90.00
#
_symmetry.space_group_name_H-M   'P 1'
#
loop_
_entity.id
_entity.type
_entity.pdbx_description
1 polymer ?
#
loop_
_entity_poly.entity_id
_entity_poly.type
_entity_poly.pdbx_seq_one_letter_code
_entity_poly.pdbx_strand_id
1 'polypeptide(L)' 'MAARIRALAQQPRPPGCQKLSGQHDLYRIRAGAYRIVSQIDDQASVVLVAKIGHRRDVYR' A
#
# COMPACT_ATOMS: atom_id res chain seq x y z
N MET A 1 12.43 3.44 1.59
CA MET A 1 11.40 2.40 1.74
C MET A 1 10.86 2.33 3.17
N ALA A 2 11.67 1.96 4.17
CA ALA A 2 11.23 1.77 5.56
C ALA A 2 10.42 2.93 6.17
N ALA A 3 10.84 4.18 5.97
CA ALA A 3 10.10 5.34 6.47
C ALA A 3 8.67 5.47 5.90
N ARG A 4 8.47 5.07 4.64
CA ARG A 4 7.13 5.09 4.01
C ARG A 4 6.22 4.02 4.57
N ILE A 5 6.74 2.84 4.88
CA ILE A 5 5.98 1.75 5.51
C ILE A 5 5.56 2.15 6.92
N ARG A 6 6.48 2.70 7.72
CA ARG A 6 6.17 3.18 9.08
C ARG A 6 5.10 4.26 9.09
N ALA A 7 5.10 5.15 8.11
CA ALA A 7 4.08 6.20 8.00
C ALA A 7 2.65 5.64 7.77
N LEU A 8 2.51 4.42 7.23
CA LEU A 8 1.19 3.80 7.04
C LEU A 8 0.48 3.47 8.35
N ALA A 9 1.23 3.29 9.44
CA ALA A 9 0.64 3.10 10.77
C ALA A 9 -0.10 4.35 11.27
N GLN A 10 0.35 5.54 10.86
CA GLN A 10 -0.27 6.82 11.25
C GLN A 10 -1.31 7.28 10.23
N GLN A 11 -1.01 7.08 8.93
CA GLN A 11 -1.90 7.45 7.84
C GLN A 11 -2.01 6.27 6.86
N PRO A 12 -2.95 5.32 7.08
CA PRO A 12 -3.12 4.15 6.24
C PRO A 12 -3.41 4.48 4.77
N ARG A 13 -4.07 5.61 4.52
CA ARG A 13 -4.46 6.10 3.19
C ARG A 13 -3.78 7.47 2.91
N PRO A 14 -2.47 7.50 2.65
CA PRO A 14 -1.76 8.75 2.41
C PRO A 14 -2.15 9.38 1.06
N PRO A 15 -1.85 10.66 0.82
CA PRO A 15 -2.12 11.31 -0.47
C PRO A 15 -1.51 10.54 -1.65
N GLY A 16 -2.30 10.33 -2.70
CA GLY A 16 -1.92 9.54 -3.87
C GLY A 16 -2.06 8.02 -3.71
N CYS A 17 -2.59 7.55 -2.57
CA CYS A 17 -3.07 6.19 -2.39
C CYS A 17 -4.28 5.92 -3.29
N GLN A 18 -4.27 4.82 -4.04
CA GLN A 18 -5.37 4.46 -4.94
C GLN A 18 -5.87 3.05 -4.63
N LYS A 19 -7.18 2.88 -4.50
CA LYS A 19 -7.81 1.56 -4.35
C LYS A 19 -7.64 0.78 -5.66
N LEU A 20 -7.21 -0.47 -5.56
CA LEU A 20 -7.11 -1.37 -6.71
C LEU A 20 -8.50 -1.93 -7.03
N SER A 21 -8.86 -1.95 -8.31
CA SER A 21 -10.12 -2.56 -8.77
C SER A 21 -10.03 -4.09 -8.73
N GLY A 22 -11.14 -4.74 -8.36
CA GLY A 22 -11.28 -6.19 -8.40
C GLY A 22 -10.76 -6.97 -7.19
N GLN A 23 -10.18 -6.31 -6.18
CA GLN A 23 -9.80 -6.95 -4.89
C GLN A 23 -10.29 -6.09 -3.73
N HIS A 24 -10.93 -6.71 -2.73
CA HIS A 24 -11.47 -5.99 -1.57
C HIS A 24 -10.32 -5.34 -0.78
N ASP A 25 -10.46 -4.05 -0.55
CA ASP A 25 -9.63 -3.24 0.35
C ASP A 25 -8.12 -3.27 0.11
N LEU A 26 -7.72 -3.54 -1.14
CA LEU A 26 -6.35 -3.33 -1.58
C LEU A 26 -6.12 -1.92 -2.08
N TYR A 27 -4.99 -1.38 -1.68
CA TYR A 27 -4.54 -0.04 -1.96
C TYR A 27 -3.12 -0.07 -2.52
N ARG A 28 -2.85 0.85 -3.44
CA ARG A 28 -1.55 1.04 -4.06
C ARG A 28 -0.99 2.39 -3.67
N ILE A 29 0.25 2.37 -3.20
CA ILE A 29 0.97 3.55 -2.72
C ILE A 29 2.28 3.68 -3.49
N ARG A 30 2.58 4.90 -3.96
CA ARG A 30 3.82 5.20 -4.70
C ARG A 30 4.95 5.54 -3.71
N ALA A 31 6.05 4.80 -3.78
CA ALA A 31 7.23 5.00 -2.96
C ALA A 31 8.48 5.16 -3.84
N GLY A 32 8.57 6.29 -4.55
CA GLY A 32 9.65 6.56 -5.51
C GLY A 32 9.59 5.61 -6.70
N ALA A 33 10.63 4.82 -6.90
CA ALA A 33 10.73 3.80 -7.95
C ALA A 33 9.95 2.51 -7.63
N TYR A 34 9.39 2.38 -6.43
CA TYR A 34 8.66 1.21 -5.96
C TYR A 34 7.17 1.50 -5.78
N ARG A 35 6.37 0.44 -5.76
CA ARG A 35 4.96 0.45 -5.35
C ARG A 35 4.78 -0.48 -4.16
N ILE A 36 3.97 -0.01 -3.21
CA ILE A 36 3.53 -0.78 -2.06
C ILE A 36 2.07 -1.13 -2.31
N VAL A 37 1.73 -2.41 -2.24
CA VAL A 37 0.35 -2.91 -2.23
C VAL A 37 0.03 -3.27 -0.80
N SER A 38 -1.01 -2.65 -0.24
CA SER A 38 -1.43 -2.85 1.14
C SER A 38 -2.93 -3.14 1.22
N GLN A 39 -3.32 -4.00 2.13
CA GLN A 39 -4.69 -4.17 2.56
C GLN A 39 -4.94 -3.36 3.82
N ILE A 40 -6.08 -2.68 3.90
CA ILE A 40 -6.47 -1.92 5.09
C ILE A 40 -7.76 -2.51 5.63
N ASP A 41 -7.69 -3.05 6.84
CA ASP A 41 -8.84 -3.51 7.61
C ASP A 41 -9.15 -2.45 8.69
N ASP A 42 -10.19 -1.66 8.46
CA ASP A 42 -10.59 -0.60 9.40
C ASP A 42 -11.22 -1.18 10.69
N GLN A 43 -11.81 -2.39 10.64
CA GLN A 43 -12.42 -3.02 11.81
C GLN A 43 -11.35 -3.54 12.77
N ALA A 44 -10.33 -4.19 12.20
CA ALA A 44 -9.20 -4.69 12.98
C ALA A 44 -8.13 -3.61 13.26
N SER A 45 -8.22 -2.43 12.65
CA SER A 45 -7.17 -1.40 12.66
C SER A 45 -5.81 -1.93 12.19
N VAL A 46 -5.83 -2.79 11.17
CA VAL A 46 -4.64 -3.46 10.63
C VAL A 46 -4.34 -2.96 9.22
N VAL A 47 -3.06 -2.66 8.98
CA VAL A 47 -2.53 -2.41 7.64
C VAL A 47 -1.58 -3.55 7.28
N LEU A 48 -2.01 -4.41 6.37
CA LEU A 48 -1.19 -5.52 5.87
C LEU A 48 -0.45 -5.08 4.60
N VAL A 49 0.89 -5.14 4.61
CA VAL A 49 1.69 -4.90 3.40
C VAL A 49 1.82 -6.20 2.61
N ALA A 50 0.98 -6.38 1.60
CA ALA A 50 0.90 -7.62 0.82
C ALA A 50 2.07 -7.79 -0.17
N LYS A 51 2.49 -6.70 -0.83
CA LYS A 51 3.59 -6.75 -1.80
C LYS A 51 4.33 -5.41 -1.87
N ILE A 52 5.66 -5.49 -1.99
CA ILE A 52 6.50 -4.35 -2.34
C ILE A 52 7.27 -4.74 -3.59
N GLY A 53 7.14 -3.95 -4.65
CA GLY A 53 7.80 -4.25 -5.92
C GLY A 53 8.26 -3.00 -6.64
N HIS A 54 9.29 -3.14 -7.48
CA HIS A 54 9.72 -2.06 -8.35
C HIS A 54 8.59 -1.72 -9.34
N ARG A 55 8.50 -0.47 -9.80
CA ARG A 55 7.40 0.03 -10.65
C ARG A 55 7.19 -0.78 -11.94
N ARG A 56 8.21 -1.50 -12.41
CA ARG A 56 8.16 -2.33 -13.63
C ARG A 56 7.75 -3.79 -13.35
N ASP A 57 7.84 -4.23 -12.10
CA ASP A 57 7.76 -5.64 -11.69
C ASP A 57 6.58 -5.93 -10.75
N VAL A 58 5.97 -4.92 -10.12
CA VAL A 58 4.97 -5.14 -9.06
C VAL A 58 3.68 -5.85 -9.54
N TYR A 59 3.38 -5.77 -10.84
CA TYR A 59 2.22 -6.42 -11.48
C TYR A 59 2.58 -7.71 -12.22
N ARG A 60 3.86 -8.09 -12.26
CA ARG A 60 4.28 -9.41 -12.70
C ARG A 60 4.25 -10.40 -11.54
#